data_AF-A0A7W0N1M6-F1
#
_entry.id   AF-A0A7W0N1M6-F1
#
_cell.length_a   1.000
_cell.length_b   1.000
_cell.length_c   1.000
_cell.angle_alpha   90.00
_cell.angle_beta   90.00
_cell.angle_gamma   90.00
#
_symmetry.space_group_name_H-M   'P 1'
#
loop_
_entity.id
_entity.type
_entity.pdbx_description
1 polymer ?
#
loop_
_entity_poly.entity_id
_entity_poly.type
_entity_poly.pdbx_seq_one_letter_code
_entity_poly.pdbx_strand_id
1 'polypeptide(L)'
;MSTSHDLSSRDDDRLVGLLSHWLARHVDNRGLLNGIEEVGTARLAPGQAEAVEELAAELRSRNGRGELEMVARETLEALAHGD
;
A
#
# COMPACT_ATOMS: atom_id res chain seq x y z
N MET A 1 -20.40 2.20 18.36
CA MET A 1 -19.08 1.64 17.98
C MET A 1 -18.79 2.11 16.55
N SER A 2 -17.98 3.16 16.39
CA SER A 2 -17.69 3.80 15.08
C SER A 2 -16.21 4.12 14.87
N THR A 3 -15.34 3.78 15.82
CA THR A 3 -13.92 4.14 15.77
C THR A 3 -13.10 3.20 14.88
N SER A 4 -13.45 1.93 14.76
CA SER A 4 -12.64 0.96 13.99
C SER A 4 -12.72 1.20 12.48
N HIS A 5 -13.89 1.61 11.96
CA HIS A 5 -14.07 1.90 10.54
C HIS A 5 -13.40 3.22 10.14
N ASP A 6 -13.47 4.25 11.00
CA ASP A 6 -12.79 5.54 10.79
C ASP A 6 -11.26 5.41 10.77
N LEU A 7 -10.70 4.53 11.61
CA LEU A 7 -9.27 4.25 11.63
C LEU A 7 -8.82 3.42 10.42
N SER A 8 -9.64 2.48 9.96
CA SER A 8 -9.40 1.70 8.74
C SER A 8 -9.34 2.61 7.52
N SER A 9 -10.35 3.48 7.36
CA SER A 9 -10.45 4.54 6.32
C SER A 9 -9.38 5.63 6.42
N ARG A 10 -8.52 5.58 7.44
CA ARG A 10 -7.40 6.52 7.58
C ARG A 10 -6.07 5.86 7.20
N ASP A 11 -5.97 4.55 7.34
CA ASP A 11 -4.76 3.80 7.00
C ASP A 11 -4.69 3.53 5.50
N ASP A 12 -5.82 3.19 4.87
CA ASP A 12 -5.95 3.10 3.40
C ASP A 12 -5.59 4.44 2.71
N ASP A 13 -6.13 5.57 3.16
CA ASP A 13 -5.84 6.91 2.66
C ASP A 13 -4.34 7.25 2.75
N ARG A 14 -3.70 6.84 3.85
CA ARG A 14 -2.25 7.02 4.03
C ARG A 14 -1.45 6.18 3.06
N LEU A 15 -1.85 4.92 2.84
CA LEU A 15 -1.20 4.03 1.88
C LEU A 15 -1.39 4.52 0.45
N VAL A 16 -2.59 4.98 0.08
CA VAL A 16 -2.89 5.62 -1.21
C VAL A 16 -1.98 6.82 -1.44
N GLY A 17 -1.84 7.68 -0.44
CA GLY A 17 -0.93 8.82 -0.48
C GLY A 17 0.53 8.39 -0.70
N LEU A 18 1.01 7.41 0.06
CA LEU A 18 2.39 6.93 -0.02
C LEU A 18 2.71 6.31 -1.39
N LEU A 19 1.83 5.45 -1.89
CA LEU A 19 1.91 4.83 -3.22
C LEU A 19 1.95 5.88 -4.33
N SER A 20 1.07 6.89 -4.25
CA SER A 20 1.03 7.99 -5.22
C SER A 20 2.35 8.77 -5.26
N HIS A 21 2.94 9.06 -4.10
CA HIS A 21 4.24 9.74 -4.03
C HIS A 21 5.38 8.89 -4.58
N TRP A 22 5.36 7.58 -4.34
CA TRP A 22 6.36 6.66 -4.89
C TRP A 22 6.26 6.52 -6.41
N LEU A 23 5.04 6.45 -6.97
CA LEU A 23 4.80 6.45 -8.42
C LEU A 23 5.25 7.76 -9.06
N ALA A 24 5.05 8.89 -8.38
CA ALA A 24 5.55 10.20 -8.78
C ALA A 24 7.08 10.39 -8.55
N ARG A 25 7.78 9.35 -8.08
CA ARG A 25 9.23 9.33 -7.81
C ARG A 25 9.68 10.30 -6.71
N HIS A 26 8.79 10.66 -5.79
CA HIS A 26 9.13 11.44 -4.60
C HIS A 26 9.63 10.57 -3.43
N VAL A 27 9.37 9.26 -3.49
CA VAL A 27 9.78 8.26 -2.49
C VAL A 27 10.47 7.10 -3.20
N ASP A 28 11.55 6.58 -2.62
CA ASP A 28 12.26 5.41 -3.15
C ASP A 28 11.65 4.09 -2.64
N ASN A 29 12.11 2.95 -3.14
CA ASN A 29 11.55 1.65 -2.76
C ASN A 29 11.67 1.38 -1.25
N ARG A 30 12.76 1.83 -0.62
CA ARG A 30 12.97 1.65 0.82
C ARG A 30 12.02 2.52 1.64
N GLY A 31 11.82 3.78 1.23
CA GLY A 31 10.87 4.69 1.86
C GLY A 31 9.43 4.19 1.73
N LEU A 32 9.06 3.63 0.58
CA LEU A 32 7.76 2.99 0.40
C LEU A 32 7.61 1.78 1.33
N LEU A 33 8.58 0.86 1.36
CA LEU A 33 8.53 -0.31 2.24
C LEU A 33 8.42 0.07 3.72
N ASN A 34 9.23 1.02 4.19
CA ASN A 34 9.19 1.50 5.57
C ASN A 34 7.81 2.11 5.91
N GLY A 35 7.25 2.92 5.00
CA GLY A 35 5.94 3.53 5.23
C GLY A 35 4.81 2.50 5.26
N ILE A 36 4.89 1.44 4.43
CA ILE A 36 3.96 0.31 4.50
C ILE A 36 4.06 -0.39 5.87
N GLU A 37 5.28 -0.65 6.35
CA GLU A 37 5.50 -1.30 7.65
C GLU A 37 5.03 -0.43 8.83
N GLU A 38 5.15 0.90 8.72
CA GLU A 38 4.68 1.84 9.73
C GLU A 38 3.15 1.91 9.83
N VAL A 39 2.45 1.92 8.69
CA VAL A 39 0.99 1.92 8.66
C VAL A 39 0.44 0.54 9.05
N GLY A 40 1.03 -0.51 8.50
CA GLY A 40 0.61 -1.90 8.66
C GLY A 40 -0.69 -2.23 7.92
N THR A 41 -1.07 -3.52 7.94
CA THR A 41 -2.23 -4.05 7.20
C THR A 41 -3.36 -4.53 8.12
N ALA A 42 -3.13 -4.55 9.44
CA ALA A 42 -4.05 -5.16 10.43
C ALA A 42 -5.46 -4.53 10.49
N ARG A 43 -5.64 -3.33 9.93
CA ARG A 43 -6.92 -2.61 9.92
C ARG A 43 -7.51 -2.48 8.51
N LEU A 44 -6.87 -3.03 7.49
CA LEU A 44 -7.38 -3.02 6.12
C LEU A 44 -8.41 -4.13 5.92
N ALA A 45 -9.23 -4.01 4.87
CA ALA A 45 -10.03 -5.13 4.39
C ALA A 45 -9.10 -6.28 3.94
N PRO A 46 -9.57 -7.55 3.93
CA PRO A 46 -8.73 -8.68 3.57
C PRO A 46 -8.05 -8.56 2.20
N GLY A 47 -8.77 -8.16 1.13
CA GLY A 47 -8.17 -8.00 -0.20
C GLY A 47 -7.19 -6.82 -0.28
N GLN A 48 -7.51 -5.71 0.38
CA GLN A 48 -6.57 -4.59 0.55
C GLN A 48 -5.28 -5.02 1.29
N ALA A 49 -5.41 -5.78 2.38
CA ALA A 49 -4.27 -6.27 3.15
C ALA A 49 -3.38 -7.19 2.30
N GLU A 50 -3.99 -8.14 1.58
CA GLU A 50 -3.29 -9.04 0.66
C GLU A 50 -2.50 -8.26 -0.41
N ALA A 51 -3.14 -7.30 -1.07
CA ALA A 51 -2.49 -6.49 -2.11
C ALA A 51 -1.31 -5.65 -1.57
N VAL A 52 -1.41 -5.15 -0.34
CA VAL A 52 -0.32 -4.38 0.31
C VAL A 52 0.82 -5.30 0.74
N GLU A 53 0.51 -6.51 1.23
CA GLU A 53 1.51 -7.52 1.61
C GLU A 53 2.27 -8.05 0.39
N GLU A 54 1.57 -8.27 -0.73
CA GLU A 54 2.17 -8.62 -2.01
C GLU A 54 3.16 -7.55 -2.48
N LEU A 55 2.75 -6.28 -2.50
CA LEU A 55 3.64 -5.18 -2.84
C LEU A 55 4.86 -5.11 -1.91
N ALA A 56 4.68 -5.33 -0.61
CA ALA A 56 5.80 -5.34 0.34
C ALA A 56 6.77 -6.49 0.07
N ALA A 57 6.27 -7.67 -0.33
CA ALA A 57 7.09 -8.80 -0.72
C ALA A 57 7.86 -8.49 -2.02
N GLU A 58 7.20 -7.88 -2.99
CA GLU A 58 7.78 -7.45 -4.27
C GLU A 58 8.86 -6.38 -4.09
N LEU A 59 8.67 -5.41 -3.19
CA LEU A 59 9.69 -4.42 -2.86
C LEU A 59 10.94 -5.02 -2.20
N ARG A 60 10.78 -6.14 -1.49
CA ARG A 60 11.88 -6.90 -0.88
C ARG A 60 12.56 -7.83 -1.90
N SER A 61 11.82 -8.26 -2.92
CA SER A 61 12.40 -8.96 -4.06
C SER A 61 13.23 -7.97 -4.90
N ARG A 62 14.24 -8.45 -5.62
CA ARG A 62 15.07 -7.58 -6.48
C ARG A 62 14.40 -7.31 -7.83
N ASN A 63 13.07 -7.19 -7.86
CA ASN A 63 12.29 -7.06 -9.08
C ASN A 63 12.47 -5.70 -9.74
N GLY A 64 12.22 -5.69 -11.05
CA GLY A 64 12.39 -4.52 -11.88
C GLY A 64 11.39 -3.42 -11.54
N ARG A 65 11.78 -2.15 -11.71
CA ARG A 65 10.90 -1.00 -11.42
C ARG A 65 9.56 -1.07 -12.15
N GLY A 66 9.52 -1.60 -13.38
CA GLY A 66 8.28 -1.71 -14.15
C GLY A 66 7.27 -2.67 -13.53
N GLU A 67 7.73 -3.81 -13.02
CA GLU A 67 6.90 -4.80 -12.32
C GLU A 67 6.39 -4.23 -10.99
N LEU A 68 7.27 -3.58 -10.22
CA LEU A 68 6.87 -2.87 -9.00
C LEU A 68 5.82 -1.80 -9.27
N GLU A 69 5.92 -1.06 -10.37
CA GLU A 69 4.94 -0.04 -10.74
C GLU A 69 3.60 -0.61 -11.22
N MET A 70 3.58 -1.85 -11.72
CA MET A 70 2.35 -2.56 -12.04
C MET A 70 1.65 -2.97 -10.76
N VAL A 71 2.34 -3.70 -9.87
CA VAL A 71 1.79 -4.15 -8.58
C VAL A 71 1.34 -2.95 -7.74
N ALA A 72 2.12 -1.87 -7.68
CA ALA A 72 1.72 -0.66 -6.95
C ALA A 72 0.43 -0.01 -7.48
N ARG A 73 0.14 -0.11 -8.79
CA ARG A 73 -1.12 0.40 -9.36
C ARG A 73 -2.29 -0.52 -9.03
N GLU A 74 -2.08 -1.83 -9.06
CA GLU A 74 -3.08 -2.82 -8.64
C GLU A 74 -3.41 -2.67 -7.14
N THR A 75 -2.40 -2.46 -6.29
CA THR A 75 -2.60 -2.16 -4.86
C THR A 75 -3.39 -0.88 -4.67
N LEU A 76 -3.16 0.18 -5.46
CA LEU A 76 -3.94 1.41 -5.41
C LEU A 76 -5.41 1.19 -5.76
N GLU A 77 -5.70 0.39 -6.79
CA GLU A 77 -7.05 0.04 -7.17
C GLU A 77 -7.76 -0.76 -6.05
N ALA A 78 -7.08 -1.75 -5.47
CA ALA A 78 -7.61 -2.51 -4.34
C ALA A 78 -7.93 -1.61 -3.13
N LEU A 79 -7.02 -0.69 -2.77
CA LEU A 79 -7.24 0.27 -1.69
C LEU A 79 -8.43 1.20 -1.97
N ALA A 80 -8.61 1.64 -3.21
CA ALA A 80 -9.72 2.52 -3.60
C ALA A 80 -11.09 1.81 -3.66
N HIS A 81 -11.10 0.49 -3.92
CA HIS A 81 -12.33 -0.27 -4.10
C HIS A 81 -12.80 -1.04 -2.85
N GLY A 82 -11.91 -1.35 -1.91
CA GLY A 82 -12.28 -1.86 -0.58
C GLY A 82 -12.76 -3.30 -0.51
N ASP A 83 -12.51 -4.11 -1.56
CA ASP A 83 -12.76 -5.56 -1.57
C ASP A 83 -11.59 -6.34 -0.93
#